data_AF-A0A7Y9E923-F1
#
_entry.id   AF-A0A7Y9E923-F1
#
_cell.length_a   1.000
_cell.length_b   1.000
_cell.length_c   1.000
_cell.angle_alpha   90.00
_cell.angle_beta   90.00
_cell.angle_gamma   90.00
#
_symmetry.space_group_name_H-M   'P 1'
#
loop_
_entity.id
_entity.type
_entity.pdbx_description
1 polymer ?
#
loop_
_entity_poly.entity_id
_entity_poly.type
_entity_poly.pdbx_seq_one_letter_code
_entity_poly.pdbx_strand_id
1 'polypeptide(L)' 'MTTLVEPSGATAAELAGHAHGWQLRAVEYDDGVVSNRYECDGCDAVWFT' A
#
# COMPACT_ATOMS: atom_id res chain seq x y z
N MET A 1 24.53 -2.83 1.07
CA MET A 1 23.74 -3.91 0.46
C MET A 1 22.30 -3.62 0.82
N THR A 2 21.61 -2.86 -0.04
CA THR A 2 20.20 -2.53 0.13
C THR A 2 19.40 -3.66 -0.49
N THR A 3 18.70 -4.43 0.34
CA THR A 3 17.78 -5.46 -0.14
C THR A 3 16.69 -4.78 -0.94
N LEU A 4 16.61 -5.12 -2.23
CA LEU A 4 15.54 -4.72 -3.14
C LEU A 4 14.25 -5.38 -2.62
N VAL A 5 13.40 -4.61 -1.94
CA VAL A 5 12.01 -5.03 -1.70
C VAL A 5 11.30 -4.81 -3.03
N GLU A 6 10.98 -5.90 -3.70
CA GLU A 6 10.11 -5.89 -4.88
C GLU A 6 8.79 -5.20 -4.50
N PRO A 7 8.23 -4.30 -5.33
CA PRO A 7 6.86 -3.85 -5.12
C PRO A 7 5.97 -5.05 -5.44
N SER A 8 5.70 -5.89 -4.43
CA SER A 8 4.62 -6.85 -4.47
C SER A 8 3.34 -6.04 -4.51
N GLY A 9 2.98 -5.65 -5.73
CA GLY A 9 1.78 -4.91 -6.06
C GLY A 9 0.61 -5.68 -5.53
N ALA A 10 0.08 -5.19 -4.42
CA ALA A 10 -1.12 -5.72 -3.82
C ALA A 10 -2.19 -5.78 -4.90
N THR A 11 -2.59 -6.99 -5.23
CA THR A 11 -3.71 -7.18 -6.13
C THR A 11 -4.95 -6.62 -5.45
N ALA A 12 -5.92 -6.11 -6.21
CA ALA A 12 -7.18 -5.62 -5.64
C ALA A 12 -7.87 -6.67 -4.72
N ALA A 13 -7.55 -7.96 -4.91
CA ALA A 13 -7.98 -9.06 -4.06
C ALA A 13 -7.38 -9.03 -2.64
N GLU A 14 -6.14 -8.58 -2.47
CA GLU A 14 -5.50 -8.44 -1.15
C GLU A 14 -6.09 -7.29 -0.35
N LEU A 15 -6.41 -6.18 -1.03
CA LEU A 15 -7.15 -5.06 -0.45
C LEU A 15 -8.58 -5.46 -0.07
N ALA A 16 -9.23 -6.33 -0.86
CA ALA A 16 -10.61 -6.80 -0.63
C ALA A 16 -10.75 -7.80 0.53
N GLY A 17 -9.66 -8.41 1.00
CA GLY A 17 -9.67 -9.31 2.16
C GLY A 17 -9.83 -8.59 3.51
N HIS A 18 -9.70 -7.25 3.51
CA HIS A 18 -9.88 -6.43 4.70
C HIS A 18 -11.33 -5.99 4.85
N ALA A 19 -11.95 -6.25 6.00
CA ALA A 19 -13.38 -6.01 6.23
C ALA A 19 -13.78 -4.52 6.16
N HIS A 20 -12.82 -3.62 6.32
CA HIS A 20 -12.99 -2.18 6.23
C HIS A 20 -12.45 -1.62 4.92
N GLY A 21 -12.84 -0.40 4.59
CA GLY A 21 -12.32 0.28 3.42
C GLY A 21 -10.86 0.71 3.59
N TRP A 22 -10.19 0.88 2.46
CA TRP A 22 -8.85 1.47 2.37
C TRP A 22 -8.96 2.87 1.80
N GLN A 23 -8.33 3.83 2.45
CA GLN A 23 -8.22 5.22 1.99
C GLN A 23 -6.79 5.50 1.59
N LEU A 24 -6.59 6.05 0.39
CA LEU A 24 -5.26 6.52 -0.03
C LEU A 24 -4.88 7.77 0.76
N ARG A 25 -3.71 7.75 1.39
CA ARG A 25 -3.26 8.82 2.30
C ARG A 25 -1.99 9.51 1.84
N ALA A 26 -1.10 8.77 1.21
CA ALA A 26 0.09 9.34 0.60
C ALA A 26 0.43 8.63 -0.70
N VAL A 27 1.04 9.39 -1.61
CA VAL A 27 1.69 8.87 -2.82
C VAL A 27 3.09 9.47 -2.85
N GLU A 28 4.09 8.60 -2.86
CA GLU A 28 5.51 8.96 -2.88
C GLU A 28 6.09 8.55 -4.23
N TYR A 29 6.91 9.44 -4.81
CA TYR A 29 7.55 9.24 -6.10
C TYR A 29 9.06 9.26 -5.88
N ASP A 30 9.73 8.15 -6.19
CA ASP A 30 11.18 8.00 -6.05
C ASP A 30 11.76 7.33 -7.30
N ASP A 31 12.58 8.06 -8.06
CA ASP A 31 13.29 7.56 -9.26
C ASP A 31 12.44 6.70 -10.23
N GLY A 32 11.18 7.08 -10.44
CA GLY A 32 10.23 6.37 -11.32
C GLY A 32 9.46 5.23 -10.65
N VAL A 33 9.72 4.95 -9.37
CA VAL A 33 8.91 4.10 -8.50
C VAL A 33 7.82 4.96 -7.85
N VAL A 34 6.60 4.43 -7.81
CA VAL A 34 5.46 5.03 -7.13
C VAL A 34 5.13 4.16 -5.93
N SER A 35 5.16 4.73 -4.74
CA SER A 35 4.67 4.07 -3.52
C SER A 35 3.36 4.71 -3.08
N ASN A 36 2.31 3.91 -2.91
CA ASN A 36 1.03 4.40 -2.40
C ASN A 36 0.81 3.87 -0.98
N ARG A 37 0.59 4.79 -0.03
CA ARG A 37 0.20 4.44 1.34
C ARG A 37 -1.31 4.50 1.48
N TYR A 38 -1.90 3.36 1.79
CA TYR A 38 -3.30 3.21 2.14
C TYR A 38 -3.43 3.02 3.65
N GLU A 39 -4.42 3.67 4.25
CA GLU A 39 -4.79 3.46 5.65
C GLU A 39 -6.24 3.00 5.70
N CYS A 40 -6.50 2.02 6.56
CA CYS A 40 -7.84 1.55 6.81
C CYS A 40 -8.68 2.64 7.50
N ASP A 41 -9.95 2.78 7.12
CA ASP A 41 -10.88 3.71 7.77
C ASP A 41 -11.51 3.18 9.06
N GLY A 42 -11.45 1.87 9.30
CA GLY A 42 -12.07 1.20 10.45
C GLY A 42 -11.10 0.64 11.49
N CYS A 43 -9.79 0.64 11.22
CA CYS A 43 -8.76 0.20 12.17
C CYS A 43 -7.38 0.81 11.82
N ASP A 44 -6.38 0.61 12.67
CA ASP A 44 -5.03 1.15 12.50
C ASP A 44 -4.15 0.38 11.49
N ALA A 45 -4.77 -0.34 10.55
CA ALA A 45 -4.05 -1.07 9.51
C ALA A 45 -3.52 -0.11 8.44
N VAL A 46 -2.26 -0.30 8.05
CA VAL A 46 -1.57 0.46 7.00
C VAL A 46 -1.05 -0.50 5.94
N TRP A 47 -1.20 -0.13 4.68
CA TRP A 47 -0.81 -0.93 3.53
C TRP A 47 -0.02 -0.08 2.52
N PHE A 48 0.98 -0.66 1.86
CA PHE A 48 1.81 0.00 0.85
C PHE A 48 1.79 -0.80 -0.46
N THR A 49 1.73 -0.11 -1.60
CA THR A 49 1.92 -0.69 -2.94
C THR A 49 3.10 -0.06 -3.63
#